data_AF-J4KDX8-F1
#
_entry.id   AF-J4KDX8-F1
#
_cell.length_a   1.000
_cell.length_b   1.000
_cell.length_c   1.000
_cell.angle_alpha   90.00
_cell.angle_beta   90.00
_cell.angle_gamma   90.00
#
_symmetry.space_group_name_H-M   'P 1'
#
loop_
_entity.id
_entity.type
_entity.pdbx_description
1 polymer ?
#
loop_
_entity_poly.entity_id
_entity_poly.type
_entity_poly.pdbx_seq_one_letter_code
_entity_poly.pdbx_strand_id
1 'polypeptide(L)' 'MAVVIELTGEEERLAESYAKVHGTSVEEAMKRNFFELIEDEYDAAVADAAYRDYLVNPKTYSHEEVWNALLGDE' A
#
# COMPACT_ATOMS: atom_id res chain seq x y z
N MET A 1 -12.40 -15.37 14.22
CA MET A 1 -11.30 -14.75 14.99
C MET A 1 -11.73 -13.33 15.29
N ALA A 2 -11.53 -12.85 16.52
CA ALA A 2 -11.90 -11.50 16.93
C ALA A 2 -10.66 -10.78 17.48
N VAL A 3 -10.56 -9.49 17.17
CA VAL A 3 -9.55 -8.58 17.69
C VAL A 3 -10.30 -7.55 18.54
N VAL A 4 -9.86 -7.35 19.78
CA VAL A 4 -10.44 -6.36 20.68
C VAL A 4 -9.42 -5.23 20.84
N ILE A 5 -9.89 -4.01 20.60
CA ILE A 5 -9.09 -2.79 20.75
C ILE A 5 -9.82 -1.93 21.78
N GLU A 6 -9.11 -1.53 22.83
CA GLU A 6 -9.63 -0.55 23.78
C GLU A 6 -9.41 0.86 23.22
N LEU A 7 -10.48 1.64 23.18
CA LEU A 7 -10.46 3.03 22.74
C LEU A 7 -10.85 3.93 23.90
N THR A 8 -10.23 5.10 23.96
CA THR A 8 -10.79 6.20 24.74
C THR A 8 -12.10 6.67 24.11
N GLY A 9 -12.95 7.33 24.90
CA GLY A 9 -14.20 7.87 24.36
C GLY A 9 -14.01 8.96 23.30
N GLU A 10 -12.82 9.55 23.18
CA GLU A 10 -12.50 10.48 22.09
C GLU A 10 -12.15 9.74 20.79
N GLU A 11 -11.31 8.70 20.87
CA GLU A 11 -10.95 7.87 19.73
C GLU A 11 -12.16 7.15 19.14
N GLU A 12 -13.06 6.64 20.00
CA GLU A 12 -14.31 6.02 19.56
C GLU A 12 -15.18 7.01 18.76
N ARG A 13 -15.39 8.22 19.29
CA ARG A 13 -16.16 9.27 18.58
C ARG A 13 -15.53 9.64 17.25
N LEU A 14 -14.20 9.68 17.18
CA LEU A 14 -13.48 9.99 15.94
C LEU A 14 -13.65 8.87 14.91
N ALA A 15 -13.49 7.61 15.33
CA ALA A 15 -13.65 6.44 14.48
C ALA A 15 -15.09 6.33 13.93
N GLU A 16 -16.10 6.55 14.77
CA GLU A 16 -17.51 6.58 14.36
C GLU A 16 -17.79 7.71 13.36
N SER A 17 -17.25 8.91 13.62
CA SER A 17 -17.42 10.08 12.74
C SER A 17 -16.81 9.83 11.37
N TYR A 18 -15.60 9.25 11.33
CA TYR A 18 -14.95 8.83 10.10
C TYR A 18 -15.82 7.82 9.35
N ALA A 19 -16.22 6.73 10.01
CA ALA A 19 -17.03 5.68 9.39
C ALA A 19 -18.33 6.24 8.79
N LYS A 20 -19.00 7.14 9.51
CA LYS A 20 -20.23 7.82 9.06
C LYS A 20 -20.01 8.68 7.82
N VAL A 21 -18.95 9.49 7.77
CA VAL A 21 -18.63 10.34 6.61
C VAL A 21 -18.31 9.49 5.38
N HIS A 22 -17.65 8.34 5.59
CA HIS A 22 -17.23 7.43 4.53
C HIS A 22 -18.25 6.34 4.19
N GLY A 23 -19.43 6.33 4.84
CA GLY A 23 -20.50 5.36 4.57
C GLY A 23 -20.11 3.90 4.83
N THR A 24 -19.20 3.67 5.78
CA THR A 24 -18.62 2.36 6.13
C THR A 24 -18.83 2.06 7.61
N SER A 25 -18.46 0.86 8.08
CA SER A 25 -18.39 0.55 9.51
C SER A 25 -17.00 0.87 10.06
N VAL A 26 -16.89 1.06 11.38
CA VAL A 26 -15.59 1.23 12.05
C VAL A 26 -14.69 0.02 11.81
N GLU A 27 -15.25 -1.19 11.85
CA GLU A 27 -14.52 -2.44 11.58
C GLU A 27 -13.95 -2.46 10.15
N GLU A 28 -14.77 -2.14 9.15
CA GLU A 28 -14.34 -2.16 7.75
C GLU A 28 -13.27 -1.09 7.49
N ALA A 29 -13.47 0.12 8.02
CA ALA A 29 -12.47 1.18 7.97
C ALA A 29 -11.15 0.76 8.62
N MET A 30 -11.19 0.23 9.85
CA MET A 30 -9.98 -0.22 10.56
C MET A 30 -9.28 -1.34 9.82
N LYS A 31 -10.01 -2.34 9.33
CA LYS A 31 -9.45 -3.47 8.60
C LYS A 31 -8.77 -3.01 7.32
N ARG A 32 -9.42 -2.14 6.53
CA ARG A 32 -8.84 -1.60 5.29
C ARG A 32 -7.56 -0.82 5.59
N ASN A 33 -7.62 0.16 6.49
CA ASN A 33 -6.46 0.98 6.82
C ASN A 33 -5.30 0.13 7.38
N PHE A 34 -5.59 -0.90 8.19
CA PHE A 34 -4.54 -1.78 8.71
C PHE A 34 -3.80 -2.54 7.61
N PHE A 35 -4.52 -3.06 6.61
CA PHE A 35 -3.87 -3.74 5.48
C PHE A 35 -3.19 -2.77 4.51
N GLU A 36 -3.74 -1.57 4.30
CA GLU A 36 -3.08 -0.50 3.53
C GLU A 36 -1.72 -0.12 4.16
N LEU A 37 -1.65 0.00 5.48
CA LEU A 37 -0.37 0.26 6.18
C LEU A 37 0.66 -0.85 5.96
N ILE A 38 0.23 -2.12 5.98
CA ILE A 38 1.13 -3.26 5.72
C ILE A 38 1.61 -3.24 4.26
N GLU A 39 0.71 -2.93 3.33
CA GLU A 39 1.03 -2.82 1.89
C GLU A 39 2.04 -1.70 1.65
N ASP A 40 1.82 -0.51 2.22
CA ASP A 40 2.74 0.64 2.10
C ASP A 40 4.14 0.29 2.61
N GLU A 41 4.26 -0.37 3.76
CA GLU A 41 5.54 -0.82 4.31
C GLU A 41 6.23 -1.85 3.42
N TYR A 42 5.46 -2.79 2.87
CA TYR A 42 5.98 -3.81 1.98
C TYR A 42 6.45 -3.22 0.64
N ASP A 43 5.65 -2.36 0.03
CA ASP A 43 5.95 -1.70 -1.24
C ASP A 43 7.20 -0.82 -1.12
N ALA A 44 7.35 -0.08 -0.02
CA ALA A 44 8.56 0.68 0.27
C ALA A 44 9.80 -0.23 0.35
N ALA A 45 9.70 -1.37 1.05
CA ALA A 45 10.80 -2.32 1.17
C ALA A 45 11.18 -2.95 -0.18
N VAL A 46 10.19 -3.28 -1.02
CA VAL A 46 10.41 -3.81 -2.38
C VAL A 46 11.06 -2.76 -3.27
N ALA A 47 10.60 -1.51 -3.22
CA ALA A 47 11.19 -0.40 -3.97
C ALA A 47 12.65 -0.17 -3.57
N ASP A 48 12.97 -0.18 -2.28
CA ASP A 48 14.34 -0.05 -1.76
C ASP A 48 15.24 -1.21 -2.21
N ALA A 49 14.72 -2.44 -2.25
CA ALA A 49 15.45 -3.59 -2.79
C ALA A 49 15.73 -3.43 -4.28
N ALA A 50 14.71 -3.10 -5.08
CA ALA A 50 14.86 -2.88 -6.52
C ALA A 50 15.83 -1.73 -6.83
N TYR A 51 15.80 -0.65 -6.04
CA TYR A 51 16.71 0.47 -6.19
C TYR A 51 18.16 0.07 -5.89
N ARG A 52 18.40 -0.72 -4.83
CA ARG A 52 19.74 -1.25 -4.52
C ARG A 52 20.28 -2.14 -5.64
N ASP A 53 19.44 -3.01 -6.21
CA ASP A 53 19.83 -3.87 -7.33
C ASP A 53 20.17 -3.05 -8.58
N TYR A 54 19.40 -1.99 -8.85
CA TYR A 54 19.72 -1.03 -9.91
C TYR A 54 21.06 -0.32 -9.65
N LEU A 55 21.35 0.10 -8.42
CA LEU A 55 22.63 0.75 -8.11
C LEU A 55 23.84 -0.18 -8.33
N VAL A 56 23.68 -1.49 -8.15
CA VAL A 56 24.72 -2.49 -8.47
C VAL A 56 24.94 -2.60 -9.98
N ASN A 57 23.88 -2.48 -10.78
CA ASN A 57 23.95 -2.50 -12.24
C ASN A 57 23.01 -1.46 -12.87
N PRO A 58 23.46 -0.20 -13.02
CA PRO A 58 22.58 0.93 -13.37
C PRO A 58 22.30 1.00 -14.87
N LYS A 59 21.88 -0.13 -15.45
CA LYS A 59 21.51 -0.20 -16.86
C LYS A 59 20.11 0.37 -17.04
N THR A 60 20.01 1.43 -17.83
CA THR A 60 18.75 2.03 -18.25
C THR A 60 18.41 1.60 -19.67
N TYR A 61 17.12 1.53 -19.97
CA TYR A 61 16.62 1.27 -21.31
C TYR A 61 15.78 2.47 -21.76
N SER A 62 15.89 2.82 -23.03
CA SER A 62 14.96 3.74 -23.69
C SER A 62 13.57 3.13 -23.77
N HIS A 63 12.56 3.98 -23.96
CA HIS A 63 11.18 3.54 -24.10
C HIS A 63 11.01 2.51 -25.24
N GLU A 64 11.68 2.73 -26.37
CA GLU A 64 11.65 1.83 -27.53
C GLU A 64 12.25 0.46 -27.21
N GLU A 65 13.40 0.42 -26.52
CA GLU A 65 14.05 -0.84 -26.12
C GLU A 65 13.16 -1.66 -25.17
N VAL A 66 12.51 -1.01 -24.20
CA VAL A 66 11.60 -1.69 -23.26
C VAL A 66 10.37 -2.23 -24.01
N TRP A 67 9.77 -1.42 -24.89
CA TRP A 67 8.59 -1.82 -25.65
C TRP A 67 8.87 -3.01 -26.56
N ASN A 68 9.99 -2.97 -27.30
CA ASN A 68 10.45 -4.06 -28.16
C ASN A 68 10.76 -5.34 -27.34
N ALA A 69 11.27 -5.21 -26.11
CA ALA A 69 11.59 -6.36 -25.27
C ALA A 69 10.36 -7.02 -24.62
N LEU A 70 9.33 -6.23 -24.25
CA LEU A 70 8.13 -6.73 -23.58
C LEU A 70 7.06 -7.24 -24.55
N LEU A 71 7.00 -6.67 -25.75
CA LEU A 71 5.93 -6.89 -26.73
C LEU A 71 6.45 -7.31 -28.09
N GLY A 72 7.72 -7.73 -28.17
CA GLY A 72 8.45 -7.95 -29.42
C GLY A 72 7.65 -8.67 -30.51
N ASP A 73 7.64 -8.01 -31.67
CA ASP A 73 7.15 -8.39 -33.00
C ASP A 73 6.04 -9.46 -33.05
N GLU A 74 4.80 -9.02 -33.32
CA GLU A 74 3.98 -9.78 -34.28
C GLU A 74 4.70 -9.87 -35.63
#